data_AF-A0A2N6B6W3-F1
#
_entry.id   AF-A0A2N6B6W3-F1
#
_cell.length_a   1.000
_cell.length_b   1.000
_cell.length_c   1.000
_cell.angle_alpha   90.00
_cell.angle_beta   90.00
_cell.angle_gamma   90.00
#
_symmetry.space_group_name_H-M   'P 1'
#
loop_
_entity.id
_entity.type
_entity.pdbx_description
1 polymer ?
#
loop_
_entity_poly.entity_id
_entity_poly.type
_entity_poly.pdbx_seq_one_letter_code
_entity_poly.pdbx_strand_id
1 'polypeptide(L)'
;MGAAILIENLNDTKLPGNVTKIDLAAGKTIYLLGTAHVSRESVEEVKETIKSLKPDTVCVELDEERLQALRNPKMWEKLNLGAALRQGKGPFLMANLVLSAFQRKLGLQTGVKPGEELFEAVNTGENEGAKVVLVDRNIRTTLLRAWRSTGFFRKLMLMATMLASAFETEEIDEDTLADLKSRDTLSAVMDELGKELPSIKTILIDERDEYMASGILSAPGSSVVAVVGAGHVPGLTKIISGDQPSKDVTALDVIPPKSLISKAIPWLIPAVVVGLFIAGFFFADPAKIKDAALAWVLANGILSSAGALLALGHPLTVISAFIAAPITSLNPTIGAGMVTGVVQAWAGKPSVKDIEDMWEDLSHWKGWWRNRVSRVLLVFLFSSWGSAIGTFVAFKWLKDLI
;
A
#
# COMPACT_ATOMS: atom_id res chain seq x y z
N MET A 1 7.05 21.57 38.96
CA MET A 1 6.01 20.77 39.65
C MET A 1 5.51 19.78 38.63
N GLY A 2 5.95 18.52 38.72
CA GLY A 2 5.49 17.45 37.83
C GLY A 2 4.02 17.18 38.10
N ALA A 3 3.18 17.25 37.08
CA ALA A 3 1.80 16.83 37.18
C ALA A 3 1.77 15.30 37.32
N ALA A 4 1.17 14.79 38.37
CA ALA A 4 0.99 13.36 38.56
C ALA A 4 0.01 12.83 37.50
N ILE A 5 0.52 12.05 36.55
CA ILE A 5 -0.29 11.26 35.60
C ILE A 5 -0.51 9.90 36.24
N LEU A 6 -1.77 9.51 36.42
CA LEU A 6 -2.15 8.17 36.87
C LEU A 6 -2.45 7.32 35.64
N ILE A 7 -1.76 6.18 35.53
CA ILE A 7 -2.02 5.14 34.53
C ILE A 7 -2.64 3.98 35.28
N GLU A 8 -3.90 3.67 34.98
CA GLU A 8 -4.61 2.51 35.53
C GLU A 8 -5.00 1.57 34.39
N ASN A 9 -4.60 0.29 34.51
CA ASN A 9 -5.18 -0.78 33.72
C ASN A 9 -6.50 -1.19 34.39
N LEU A 10 -7.61 -0.95 33.70
CA LEU A 10 -8.95 -1.05 34.25
C LEU A 10 -9.47 -2.49 34.20
N ASN A 11 -8.81 -3.42 34.89
CA ASN A 11 -9.32 -4.80 35.02
C ASN A 11 -10.49 -4.93 36.02
N ASP A 12 -10.82 -3.87 36.77
CA ASP A 12 -11.81 -3.89 37.87
C ASP A 12 -13.04 -2.98 37.60
N THR A 13 -13.23 -2.55 36.34
CA THR A 13 -14.42 -1.80 35.90
C THR A 13 -15.16 -2.55 34.81
N LYS A 14 -16.42 -2.21 34.52
CA LYS A 14 -17.26 -2.79 33.44
C LYS A 14 -16.72 -2.57 32.01
N LEU A 15 -15.45 -2.24 31.85
CA LEU A 15 -14.79 -1.98 30.57
C LEU A 15 -14.00 -3.22 30.17
N PRO A 16 -13.89 -3.50 28.86
CA PRO A 16 -13.09 -4.63 28.39
C PRO A 16 -11.61 -4.45 28.77
N GLY A 17 -10.90 -5.55 29.06
CA GLY A 17 -9.54 -5.56 29.61
C GLY A 17 -8.45 -5.01 28.69
N ASN A 18 -8.83 -4.47 27.52
CA ASN A 18 -7.97 -3.90 26.50
C ASN A 18 -7.97 -2.36 26.47
N VAL A 19 -8.55 -1.72 27.49
CA VAL A 19 -8.59 -0.26 27.65
C VAL A 19 -7.52 0.22 28.63
N THR A 20 -6.63 1.10 28.16
CA THR A 20 -5.67 1.81 29.01
C THR A 20 -6.19 3.22 29.30
N LYS A 21 -6.38 3.57 30.57
CA LYS A 21 -6.82 4.89 30.99
C LYS A 21 -5.63 5.77 31.37
N ILE A 22 -5.62 7.00 30.86
CA ILE A 22 -4.60 8.02 31.13
C ILE A 22 -5.30 9.31 31.57
N ASP A 23 -5.06 9.72 32.81
CA ASP A 23 -5.58 10.99 33.35
C ASP A 23 -4.55 12.11 33.17
N LEU A 24 -4.93 13.18 32.47
CA LEU A 24 -4.10 14.35 32.24
C LEU A 24 -4.42 15.49 33.23
N ALA A 25 -3.40 16.29 33.55
CA ALA A 25 -3.44 17.36 34.54
C ALA A 25 -4.55 18.43 34.35
N ALA A 26 -5.09 18.56 33.14
CA ALA A 26 -6.13 19.53 32.79
C ALA A 26 -7.56 19.01 33.00
N GLY A 27 -7.75 17.90 33.72
CA GLY A 27 -9.07 17.27 33.88
C GLY A 27 -9.57 16.59 32.60
N LYS A 28 -8.64 16.21 31.72
CA LYS A 28 -8.91 15.45 30.49
C LYS A 28 -8.48 14.01 30.70
N THR A 29 -9.38 13.06 30.47
CA THR A 29 -9.12 11.62 30.55
C THR A 29 -9.13 11.03 29.14
N ILE A 30 -8.11 10.23 28.84
CA ILE A 30 -7.97 9.51 27.58
C ILE A 30 -8.08 8.01 27.86
N TYR A 31 -8.96 7.34 27.12
CA TYR A 31 -9.09 5.88 27.11
C TYR A 31 -8.54 5.37 25.78
N LEU A 32 -7.41 4.67 25.82
CA LEU A 32 -6.83 4.01 24.66
C LEU A 32 -7.40 2.60 24.55
N LEU A 33 -8.21 2.35 23.53
CA LEU A 33 -8.78 1.04 23.24
C LEU A 33 -7.97 0.39 22.10
N GLY A 34 -7.23 -0.66 22.45
CA GLY A 34 -6.41 -1.40 21.48
C GLY A 34 -7.19 -2.53 20.80
N THR A 35 -7.39 -2.45 19.49
CA THR A 35 -8.14 -3.44 18.71
C THR A 35 -7.23 -4.35 17.88
N ALA A 36 -7.67 -5.59 17.63
CA ALA A 36 -7.08 -6.44 16.61
C ALA A 36 -7.87 -6.25 15.30
N HIS A 37 -7.22 -5.68 14.28
CA HIS A 37 -7.82 -5.55 12.96
C HIS A 37 -8.19 -6.96 12.48
N VAL A 38 -9.46 -7.17 12.11
CA VAL A 38 -10.04 -8.47 11.72
C VAL A 38 -10.52 -9.38 12.88
N SER A 39 -10.92 -8.83 14.03
CA SER A 39 -11.61 -9.57 15.10
C SER A 39 -13.05 -9.08 15.34
N ARG A 40 -14.02 -10.00 15.41
CA ARG A 40 -15.42 -9.66 15.78
C ARG A 40 -15.50 -9.17 17.21
N GLU A 41 -14.69 -9.76 18.08
CA GLU A 41 -14.59 -9.37 19.48
C GLU A 41 -14.20 -7.90 19.59
N SER A 42 -13.21 -7.44 18.81
CA SER A 42 -12.82 -6.04 18.79
C SER A 42 -13.92 -5.08 18.31
N VAL A 43 -14.81 -5.51 17.42
CA VAL A 43 -15.96 -4.69 16.98
C VAL A 43 -16.95 -4.49 18.13
N GLU A 44 -17.29 -5.56 18.85
CA GLU A 44 -18.23 -5.46 19.99
C GLU A 44 -17.59 -4.72 21.17
N GLU A 45 -16.32 -4.95 21.48
CA GLU A 45 -15.59 -4.22 22.54
C GLU A 45 -15.57 -2.70 22.29
N VAL A 46 -15.37 -2.28 21.03
CA VAL A 46 -15.45 -0.86 20.62
C VAL A 46 -16.81 -0.28 20.95
N LYS A 47 -17.86 -0.98 20.54
CA LYS A 47 -19.25 -0.54 20.72
C LYS A 47 -19.64 -0.47 22.19
N GLU A 48 -19.31 -1.49 22.97
CA GLU A 48 -19.57 -1.53 24.41
C GLU A 48 -18.81 -0.43 25.16
N THR A 49 -17.54 -0.21 24.82
CA THR A 49 -16.70 0.81 25.44
C THR A 49 -17.26 2.22 25.18
N ILE A 50 -17.56 2.56 23.93
CA ILE A 50 -18.07 3.90 23.58
C ILE A 50 -19.44 4.13 24.24
N LYS A 51 -20.33 3.14 24.22
CA LYS A 51 -21.67 3.27 24.83
C LYS A 51 -21.63 3.38 26.35
N SER A 52 -20.67 2.71 27.00
CA SER A 52 -20.53 2.72 28.46
C SER A 52 -19.88 4.01 28.94
N LEU A 53 -18.85 4.50 28.24
CA LEU A 53 -18.12 5.70 28.62
C LEU A 53 -18.80 6.99 28.19
N LYS A 54 -19.58 6.96 27.09
CA LYS A 54 -20.20 8.13 26.46
C LYS A 54 -19.23 9.32 26.36
N PRO A 55 -18.11 9.16 25.65
CA PRO A 55 -17.07 10.19 25.59
C PRO A 55 -17.56 11.43 24.84
N ASP A 56 -16.91 12.57 25.09
CA ASP A 56 -17.14 13.79 24.33
C ASP A 56 -16.60 13.64 22.89
N THR A 57 -15.50 12.90 22.74
CA THR A 57 -14.82 12.68 21.46
C THR A 57 -14.37 11.23 21.31
N VAL A 58 -14.56 10.69 20.10
CA VAL A 58 -13.99 9.41 19.65
C VAL A 58 -12.91 9.69 18.62
N CYS A 59 -11.66 9.36 18.96
CA CYS A 59 -10.53 9.39 18.05
C CYS A 59 -10.36 8.03 17.38
N VAL A 60 -10.10 8.00 16.08
CA VAL A 60 -9.99 6.75 15.31
C VAL A 60 -8.72 6.73 14.46
N GLU A 61 -8.00 5.60 14.46
CA GLU A 61 -6.83 5.31 13.59
C GLU A 61 -7.23 5.17 12.10
N LEU A 62 -7.86 6.20 11.55
CA LEU A 62 -8.20 6.29 10.13
C LEU A 62 -7.77 7.65 9.59
N ASP A 63 -7.51 7.67 8.28
CA ASP A 63 -7.46 8.89 7.51
C ASP A 63 -8.74 9.03 6.67
N GLU A 64 -8.99 10.22 6.14
CA GLU A 64 -10.21 10.53 5.39
C GLU A 64 -10.39 9.61 4.17
N GLU A 65 -9.33 9.28 3.43
CA GLU A 65 -9.42 8.41 2.25
C GLU A 65 -9.83 6.99 2.65
N ARG A 66 -9.28 6.47 3.75
CA ARG A 66 -9.66 5.15 4.29
C ARG A 66 -11.08 5.15 4.85
N LEU A 67 -11.51 6.19 5.56
CA LEU A 67 -12.90 6.28 6.03
C LEU A 67 -13.88 6.30 4.85
N GLN A 68 -13.59 7.09 3.81
CA GLN A 68 -14.42 7.13 2.61
C GLN A 68 -14.48 5.78 1.90
N ALA A 69 -13.37 5.04 1.87
CA ALA A 69 -13.34 3.68 1.32
C ALA A 69 -14.19 2.69 2.12
N LEU A 70 -14.22 2.82 3.46
CA LEU A 70 -15.06 2.01 4.35
C LEU A 70 -16.54 2.38 4.24
N ARG A 71 -16.87 3.68 4.18
CA ARG A 71 -18.25 4.19 3.98
C ARG A 71 -18.82 3.82 2.62
N ASN A 72 -17.99 3.92 1.58
CA ASN A 72 -18.40 3.73 0.20
C ASN A 72 -17.54 2.67 -0.50
N PRO A 73 -17.72 1.37 -0.16
CA PRO A 73 -16.93 0.28 -0.74
C PRO A 73 -17.08 0.18 -2.27
N LYS A 74 -18.16 0.75 -2.83
CA LYS A 74 -18.44 0.84 -4.27
C LYS A 74 -17.76 2.01 -4.99
N MET A 75 -16.97 2.86 -4.32
CA MET A 75 -16.30 4.01 -4.97
C MET A 75 -15.40 3.61 -6.15
N TRP A 76 -14.88 2.39 -6.15
CA TRP A 76 -14.08 1.83 -7.24
C TRP A 76 -14.87 1.68 -8.55
N GLU A 77 -16.19 1.54 -8.50
CA GLU A 77 -17.08 1.50 -9.68
C GLU A 77 -17.02 2.80 -10.50
N LYS A 78 -16.58 3.91 -9.88
CA LYS A 78 -16.46 5.22 -10.53
C LYS A 78 -15.04 5.51 -11.06
N LEU A 79 -14.07 4.63 -10.82
CA LEU A 79 -12.69 4.86 -11.25
C LEU A 79 -12.56 4.63 -12.77
N ASN A 80 -12.20 5.70 -13.48
CA ASN A 80 -11.83 5.60 -14.88
C ASN A 80 -10.41 5.02 -14.99
N LEU A 81 -10.31 3.70 -15.16
CA LEU A 81 -9.05 2.95 -15.29
C LEU A 81 -8.13 3.54 -16.37
N GLY A 82 -8.70 3.97 -17.51
CA GLY A 82 -7.94 4.60 -18.59
C GLY A 82 -7.31 5.93 -18.16
N ALA A 83 -8.02 6.75 -17.39
CA ALA A 83 -7.49 8.00 -16.85
C ALA A 83 -6.39 7.74 -15.81
N ALA A 84 -6.57 6.75 -14.93
CA ALA A 84 -5.58 6.38 -13.92
C ALA A 84 -4.26 5.90 -14.57
N LEU A 85 -4.34 5.08 -15.62
CA LEU A 85 -3.17 4.61 -16.37
C LEU A 85 -2.46 5.76 -17.10
N ARG A 86 -3.19 6.68 -17.74
CA ARG A 86 -2.62 7.88 -18.38
C ARG A 86 -1.91 8.81 -17.39
N GLN A 87 -2.39 8.87 -16.15
CA GLN A 87 -1.76 9.66 -15.07
C GLN A 87 -0.56 8.96 -14.42
N GLY A 88 -0.13 7.79 -14.93
CA GLY A 88 0.97 7.03 -14.35
C GLY A 88 0.64 6.36 -13.02
N LYS A 89 -0.65 6.26 -12.65
CA LYS A 89 -1.11 5.65 -11.39
C LYS A 89 -1.26 4.13 -11.49
N GLY A 90 -0.88 3.51 -12.61
CA GLY A 90 -0.99 2.06 -12.86
C GLY A 90 -0.35 1.18 -11.79
N PRO A 91 0.92 1.41 -11.38
CA PRO A 91 1.55 0.61 -10.32
C PRO A 91 0.83 0.71 -8.97
N PHE A 92 0.33 1.90 -8.62
CA PHE A 92 -0.44 2.11 -7.39
C PHE A 92 -1.79 1.39 -7.43
N LEU A 93 -2.47 1.47 -8.57
CA LEU A 93 -3.73 0.77 -8.81
C LEU A 93 -3.54 -0.76 -8.66
N MET A 94 -2.46 -1.29 -9.21
CA MET A 94 -2.10 -2.71 -9.09
C MET A 94 -1.81 -3.10 -7.64
N ALA A 95 -0.99 -2.31 -6.93
CA ALA A 95 -0.66 -2.56 -5.53
C ALA A 95 -1.92 -2.59 -4.64
N ASN A 96 -2.83 -1.63 -4.84
CA ASN A 96 -4.09 -1.60 -4.11
C ASN A 96 -4.95 -2.83 -4.40
N LEU A 97 -5.05 -3.27 -5.65
CA LEU A 97 -5.86 -4.44 -5.99
C LEU A 97 -5.28 -5.74 -5.42
N VAL A 98 -3.95 -5.90 -5.47
CA VAL A 98 -3.26 -7.03 -4.83
C VAL A 98 -3.48 -7.01 -3.33
N LEU A 99 -3.29 -5.85 -2.69
CA LEU A 99 -3.47 -5.69 -1.26
C LEU A 99 -4.93 -5.97 -0.86
N SER A 100 -5.91 -5.44 -1.59
CA SER A 100 -7.33 -5.70 -1.33
C SER A 100 -7.72 -7.17 -1.54
N ALA A 101 -7.12 -7.86 -2.52
CA ALA A 101 -7.31 -9.29 -2.70
C ALA A 101 -6.74 -10.09 -1.52
N PHE A 102 -5.54 -9.74 -1.05
CA PHE A 102 -4.92 -10.34 0.14
C PHE A 102 -5.75 -10.08 1.41
N GLN A 103 -6.15 -8.83 1.63
CA GLN A 103 -6.99 -8.40 2.75
C GLN A 103 -8.32 -9.15 2.80
N ARG A 104 -8.97 -9.39 1.64
CA ARG A 104 -10.21 -10.17 1.62
C ARG A 104 -9.97 -11.66 1.83
N LYS A 105 -8.86 -12.23 1.35
CA LYS A 105 -8.50 -13.62 1.69
C LYS A 105 -8.40 -13.82 3.20
N LEU A 106 -7.77 -12.86 3.90
CA LEU A 106 -7.71 -12.87 5.37
C LEU A 106 -9.10 -12.66 6.01
N GLY A 107 -9.90 -11.72 5.51
CA GLY A 107 -11.26 -11.44 6.03
C GLY A 107 -12.27 -12.57 5.80
N LEU A 108 -12.09 -13.41 4.78
CA LEU A 108 -12.95 -14.60 4.55
C LEU A 108 -12.70 -15.70 5.59
N GLN A 109 -11.51 -15.78 6.18
CA GLN A 109 -11.19 -16.77 7.22
C GLN A 109 -11.75 -16.38 8.60
N THR A 110 -12.00 -15.10 8.84
CA THR A 110 -12.47 -14.55 10.13
C THR A 110 -13.92 -14.05 10.08
N GLY A 111 -14.47 -13.84 8.87
CA GLY A 111 -15.82 -13.31 8.66
C GLY A 111 -15.99 -11.84 9.06
N VAL A 112 -14.89 -11.08 9.15
CA VAL A 112 -14.82 -9.64 9.50
C VAL A 112 -14.03 -8.91 8.44
N LYS A 113 -14.52 -7.74 8.01
CA LYS A 113 -13.79 -6.90 7.07
C LYS A 113 -12.63 -6.20 7.81
N PRO A 114 -11.42 -6.18 7.27
CA PRO A 114 -10.35 -5.38 7.85
C PRO A 114 -10.75 -3.91 7.99
N GLY A 115 -10.59 -3.33 9.18
CA GLY A 115 -11.01 -1.95 9.47
C GLY A 115 -12.46 -1.80 9.94
N GLU A 116 -13.20 -2.91 10.11
CA GLU A 116 -14.59 -2.88 10.58
C GLU A 116 -14.68 -2.38 12.03
N GLU A 117 -13.72 -2.73 12.88
CA GLU A 117 -13.62 -2.22 14.26
C GLU A 117 -13.45 -0.70 14.32
N LEU A 118 -12.63 -0.13 13.42
CA LEU A 118 -12.42 1.31 13.33
C LEU A 118 -13.65 2.02 12.73
N PHE A 119 -14.32 1.39 11.76
CA PHE A 119 -15.55 1.92 11.19
C PHE A 119 -16.70 1.92 12.20
N GLU A 120 -16.81 0.87 13.00
CA GLU A 120 -17.81 0.79 14.08
C GLU A 120 -17.56 1.85 15.16
N ALA A 121 -16.30 2.19 15.44
CA ALA A 121 -15.96 3.31 16.34
C ALA A 121 -16.52 4.63 15.82
N VAL A 122 -16.39 4.90 14.51
CA VAL A 122 -16.97 6.08 13.87
C VAL A 122 -18.49 6.09 13.99
N ASN A 123 -19.15 5.00 13.59
CA ASN A 123 -20.61 4.92 13.62
C ASN A 123 -21.17 5.05 15.04
N THR A 124 -20.58 4.33 16.00
CA THR A 124 -21.02 4.37 17.40
C THR A 124 -20.77 5.74 18.00
N GLY A 125 -19.62 6.36 17.74
CA GLY A 125 -19.33 7.72 18.16
C GLY A 125 -20.35 8.74 17.63
N GLU A 126 -20.65 8.72 16.33
CA GLU A 126 -21.65 9.59 15.73
C GLU A 126 -23.06 9.36 16.30
N ASN A 127 -23.45 8.10 16.52
CA ASN A 127 -24.76 7.74 17.07
C ASN A 127 -24.95 8.15 18.54
N GLU A 128 -23.88 8.09 19.35
CA GLU A 128 -23.90 8.56 20.74
C GLU A 128 -23.71 10.08 20.86
N GLY A 129 -23.58 10.79 19.74
CA GLY A 129 -23.42 12.25 19.68
C GLY A 129 -22.01 12.74 20.04
N ALA A 130 -21.03 11.84 20.12
CA ALA A 130 -19.63 12.20 20.32
C ALA A 130 -19.06 12.82 19.04
N LYS A 131 -18.12 13.74 19.19
CA LYS A 131 -17.36 14.24 18.04
C LYS A 131 -16.40 13.17 17.56
N VAL A 132 -16.40 12.84 16.27
CA VAL A 132 -15.43 11.92 15.70
C VAL A 132 -14.23 12.69 15.15
N VAL A 133 -13.02 12.26 15.51
CA VAL A 133 -11.75 12.82 15.04
C VAL A 133 -10.88 11.73 14.43
N LEU A 134 -10.48 11.93 13.18
CA LEU A 134 -9.54 11.06 12.49
C LEU A 134 -8.12 11.47 12.88
N VAL A 135 -7.38 10.57 13.52
CA VAL A 135 -6.08 10.90 14.13
C VAL A 135 -4.89 10.31 13.39
N ASP A 136 -5.10 9.54 12.32
CA ASP A 136 -4.00 8.92 11.59
C ASP A 136 -3.59 9.71 10.34
N ARG A 137 -2.35 9.52 9.94
CA ARG A 137 -1.76 10.12 8.75
C ARG A 137 -2.29 9.41 7.50
N ASN A 138 -2.34 10.12 6.39
CA ASN A 138 -2.63 9.54 5.09
C ASN A 138 -1.73 8.33 4.79
N ILE A 139 -2.34 7.17 4.56
CA ILE A 139 -1.62 5.90 4.35
C ILE A 139 -0.65 5.96 3.17
N ARG A 140 -0.98 6.69 2.10
CA ARG A 140 -0.09 6.86 0.94
C ARG A 140 1.16 7.66 1.33
N THR A 141 1.03 8.72 2.13
CA THR A 141 2.17 9.46 2.68
C THR A 141 3.04 8.55 3.53
N THR A 142 2.45 7.78 4.45
CA THR A 142 3.15 6.80 5.31
C THR A 142 3.95 5.79 4.49
N LEU A 143 3.31 5.11 3.51
CA LEU A 143 3.97 4.10 2.68
C LEU A 143 5.06 4.69 1.80
N LEU A 144 4.83 5.87 1.22
CA LEU A 144 5.84 6.55 0.39
C LEU A 144 7.03 7.02 1.22
N ARG A 145 6.82 7.49 2.45
CA ARG A 145 7.91 7.82 3.39
C ARG A 145 8.71 6.57 3.72
N ALA A 146 8.06 5.48 4.14
CA ALA A 146 8.74 4.23 4.47
C ALA A 146 9.57 3.73 3.28
N TRP A 147 8.99 3.77 2.08
CA TRP A 147 9.70 3.39 0.87
C TRP A 147 10.87 4.33 0.54
N ARG A 148 10.71 5.65 0.65
CA ARG A 148 11.78 6.59 0.26
C ARG A 148 12.91 6.67 1.28
N SER A 149 12.63 6.44 2.55
CA SER A 149 13.61 6.45 3.63
C SER A 149 14.35 5.11 3.80
N THR A 150 13.86 4.03 3.20
CA THR A 150 14.55 2.72 3.24
C THR A 150 15.64 2.65 2.17
N GLY A 151 16.85 2.27 2.58
CA GLY A 151 18.01 2.07 1.69
C GLY A 151 17.80 0.97 0.65
N PHE A 152 18.52 1.03 -0.48
CA PHE A 152 18.38 0.07 -1.59
C PHE A 152 18.60 -1.38 -1.17
N PHE A 153 19.64 -1.67 -0.39
CA PHE A 153 19.94 -3.03 0.08
C PHE A 153 18.84 -3.60 0.98
N ARG A 154 18.28 -2.80 1.90
CA ARG A 154 17.17 -3.22 2.77
C ARG A 154 15.90 -3.49 1.97
N LYS A 155 15.63 -2.70 0.92
CA LYS A 155 14.51 -2.98 -0.01
C LYS A 155 14.70 -4.32 -0.72
N LEU A 156 15.90 -4.61 -1.20
CA LEU A 156 16.19 -5.87 -1.88
C LEU A 156 16.05 -7.05 -0.92
N MET A 157 16.56 -6.92 0.31
CA MET A 157 16.42 -7.92 1.37
C MET A 157 14.95 -8.19 1.65
N LEU A 158 14.14 -7.16 1.88
CA LEU A 158 12.69 -7.26 2.07
C LEU A 158 11.97 -7.95 0.92
N MET A 159 12.29 -7.56 -0.32
CA MET A 159 11.72 -8.21 -1.48
C MET A 159 12.10 -9.70 -1.54
N ALA A 160 13.34 -10.05 -1.18
CA ALA A 160 13.79 -11.43 -1.11
C ALA A 160 13.07 -12.21 0.01
N THR A 161 12.86 -11.61 1.18
CA THR A 161 12.12 -12.25 2.30
C THR A 161 10.66 -12.46 1.92
N MET A 162 10.00 -11.45 1.34
CA MET A 162 8.61 -11.57 0.88
C MET A 162 8.44 -12.62 -0.22
N LEU A 163 9.42 -12.72 -1.14
CA LEU A 163 9.42 -13.77 -2.14
C LEU A 163 9.60 -15.14 -1.49
N ALA A 164 10.57 -15.29 -0.59
CA ALA A 164 10.79 -16.54 0.15
C ALA A 164 9.52 -16.99 0.90
N SER A 165 8.87 -16.07 1.64
CA SER A 165 7.62 -16.37 2.36
C SER A 165 6.45 -16.69 1.43
N ALA A 166 6.46 -16.18 0.19
CA ALA A 166 5.42 -16.52 -0.80
C ALA A 166 5.63 -17.90 -1.46
N PHE A 167 6.86 -18.44 -1.39
CA PHE A 167 7.19 -19.80 -1.82
C PHE A 167 7.13 -20.81 -0.68
N GLU A 168 7.10 -20.36 0.58
CA GLU A 168 6.76 -21.17 1.75
C GLU A 168 5.25 -21.45 1.77
N THR A 169 4.90 -22.68 1.40
CA THR A 169 3.58 -23.27 1.61
C THR A 169 3.58 -24.11 2.89
N GLU A 170 3.90 -23.51 4.02
CA GLU A 170 3.54 -24.13 5.29
C GLU A 170 2.09 -23.77 5.61
N GLU A 171 1.23 -24.77 5.69
CA GLU A 171 -0.12 -24.61 6.21
C GLU A 171 0.01 -24.21 7.68
N ILE A 172 -0.33 -22.96 7.99
CA ILE A 172 -0.34 -22.46 9.36
C ILE A 172 -1.44 -23.22 10.10
N ASP A 173 -1.02 -24.06 11.05
CA ASP A 173 -1.92 -24.82 11.92
C ASP A 173 -2.83 -23.88 12.73
N GLU A 174 -4.05 -24.34 13.04
CA GLU A 174 -5.05 -23.53 13.76
C GLU A 174 -4.54 -23.07 15.13
N ASP A 175 -3.77 -23.92 15.81
CA ASP A 175 -3.14 -23.59 17.10
C ASP A 175 -2.07 -22.51 16.95
N THR A 176 -1.26 -22.58 15.88
CA THR A 176 -0.25 -21.55 15.58
C THR A 176 -0.91 -20.22 15.17
N LEU A 177 -2.05 -20.29 14.48
CA LEU A 177 -2.83 -19.12 14.10
C LEU A 177 -3.49 -18.45 15.32
N ALA A 178 -3.97 -19.23 16.29
CA ALA A 178 -4.50 -18.72 17.56
C ALA A 178 -3.40 -18.04 18.38
N ASP A 179 -2.22 -18.67 18.47
CA ASP A 179 -1.07 -18.08 19.14
C ASP A 179 -0.61 -16.79 18.46
N LEU A 180 -0.54 -16.72 17.12
CA LEU A 180 -0.20 -15.49 16.38
C LEU A 180 -1.24 -14.37 16.48
N LYS A 181 -2.51 -14.71 16.72
CA LYS A 181 -3.58 -13.74 16.99
C LYS A 181 -3.49 -13.17 18.40
N SER A 182 -2.77 -13.81 19.31
CA SER A 182 -2.58 -13.26 20.64
C SER A 182 -1.77 -11.97 20.57
N ARG A 183 -2.15 -10.99 21.40
CA ARG A 183 -1.57 -9.64 21.36
C ARG A 183 -0.09 -9.64 21.76
N ASP A 184 0.29 -10.58 22.62
CA ASP A 184 1.65 -10.71 23.13
C ASP A 184 2.61 -11.26 22.06
N THR A 185 2.17 -12.22 21.24
CA THR A 185 2.99 -12.74 20.13
C THR A 185 3.07 -11.74 18.97
N LEU A 186 1.96 -11.07 18.63
CA LEU A 186 1.98 -10.04 17.59
C LEU A 186 2.94 -8.91 17.97
N SER A 187 2.89 -8.47 19.23
CA SER A 187 3.83 -7.46 19.76
C SER A 187 5.28 -7.95 19.71
N ALA A 188 5.54 -9.21 20.07
CA ALA A 188 6.87 -9.81 19.99
C ALA A 188 7.42 -9.89 18.55
N VAL A 189 6.59 -10.28 17.58
CA VAL A 189 6.95 -10.32 16.15
C VAL A 189 7.22 -8.91 15.63
N MET A 190 6.39 -7.93 15.99
CA MET A 190 6.62 -6.53 15.62
C MET A 190 7.91 -5.95 16.24
N ASP A 191 8.25 -6.36 17.46
CA ASP A 191 9.50 -5.96 18.10
C ASP A 191 10.72 -6.59 17.46
N GLU A 192 10.66 -7.87 17.07
CA GLU A 192 11.76 -8.54 16.36
C GLU A 192 11.97 -7.95 14.96
N LEU A 193 10.89 -7.72 14.22
CA LEU A 193 10.93 -6.99 12.95
C LEU A 193 11.50 -5.58 13.12
N GLY A 194 11.20 -4.95 14.25
CA GLY A 194 11.73 -3.65 14.64
C GLY A 194 13.24 -3.62 14.83
N LYS A 195 13.84 -4.70 15.34
CA LYS A 195 15.29 -4.82 15.50
C LYS A 195 15.99 -4.99 14.15
N GLU A 196 15.42 -5.80 13.28
CA GLU A 196 15.97 -6.10 11.94
C GLU A 196 15.79 -4.92 10.96
N LEU A 197 14.66 -4.21 11.05
CA LEU A 197 14.28 -3.14 10.13
C LEU A 197 13.89 -1.85 10.89
N PRO A 198 14.83 -1.24 11.65
CA PRO A 198 14.52 -0.12 12.53
C PRO A 198 13.98 1.09 11.76
N SER A 199 14.47 1.33 10.56
CA SER A 199 13.99 2.42 9.70
C SER A 199 12.52 2.27 9.28
N ILE A 200 12.02 1.03 9.19
CA ILE A 200 10.63 0.76 8.81
C ILE A 200 9.73 0.84 10.02
N LYS A 201 10.15 0.26 11.16
CA LYS A 201 9.43 0.43 12.44
C LYS A 201 9.25 1.90 12.79
N THR A 202 10.31 2.69 12.68
CA THR A 202 10.21 4.13 12.97
C THR A 202 9.18 4.84 12.10
N ILE A 203 9.05 4.50 10.82
CA ILE A 203 8.13 5.23 9.93
C ILE A 203 6.70 4.68 9.96
N LEU A 204 6.55 3.36 10.10
CA LEU A 204 5.24 2.69 10.09
C LEU A 204 4.60 2.60 11.47
N ILE A 205 5.36 2.80 12.54
CA ILE A 205 4.88 2.74 13.93
C ILE A 205 5.22 4.04 14.64
N ASP A 206 6.50 4.29 14.97
CA ASP A 206 6.86 5.39 15.88
C ASP A 206 6.39 6.78 15.39
N GLU A 207 6.61 7.13 14.11
CA GLU A 207 6.12 8.38 13.51
C GLU A 207 4.58 8.47 13.51
N ARG A 208 3.88 7.33 13.36
CA ARG A 208 2.42 7.31 13.40
C ARG A 208 1.92 7.47 14.83
N ASP A 209 2.59 6.88 15.82
CA ASP A 209 2.28 7.08 17.22
C ASP A 209 2.42 8.56 17.62
N GLU A 210 3.48 9.24 17.16
CA GLU A 210 3.64 10.68 17.36
C GLU A 210 2.50 11.48 16.71
N TYR A 211 2.16 11.16 15.46
CA TYR A 211 1.08 11.81 14.73
C TYR A 211 -0.28 11.63 15.41
N MET A 212 -0.62 10.38 15.77
CA MET A 212 -1.86 10.02 16.45
C MET A 212 -1.93 10.61 17.85
N ALA A 213 -0.85 10.56 18.63
CA ALA A 213 -0.81 11.13 19.97
C ALA A 213 -1.11 12.64 19.93
N SER A 214 -0.51 13.37 18.98
CA SER A 214 -0.80 14.81 18.79
C SER A 214 -2.29 15.05 18.45
N GLY A 215 -2.87 14.23 17.57
CA GLY A 215 -4.30 14.25 17.25
C GLY A 215 -5.20 13.98 18.47
N ILE A 216 -4.89 12.95 19.26
CA ILE A 216 -5.66 12.57 20.47
C ILE A 216 -5.57 13.66 21.54
N LEU A 217 -4.38 14.23 21.75
CA LEU A 217 -4.15 15.29 22.74
C LEU A 217 -4.88 16.58 22.37
N SER A 218 -4.92 16.93 21.08
CA SER A 218 -5.62 18.11 20.56
C SER A 218 -7.12 17.93 20.36
N ALA A 219 -7.62 16.69 20.45
CA ALA A 219 -9.05 16.38 20.37
C ALA A 219 -9.87 17.17 21.43
N PRO A 220 -11.04 17.70 21.08
CA PRO A 220 -11.85 18.48 22.00
C PRO A 220 -12.52 17.59 23.07
N GLY A 221 -13.00 18.23 24.14
CA GLY A 221 -13.67 17.52 25.24
C GLY A 221 -12.73 17.02 26.33
N SER A 222 -13.33 16.61 27.44
CA SER A 222 -12.64 16.15 28.65
C SER A 222 -12.60 14.63 28.73
N SER A 223 -13.55 13.91 28.12
CA SER A 223 -13.54 12.45 28.01
C SER A 223 -13.29 12.04 26.56
N VAL A 224 -12.16 11.39 26.27
CA VAL A 224 -11.77 10.98 24.92
C VAL A 224 -11.53 9.47 24.89
N VAL A 225 -12.16 8.77 23.96
CA VAL A 225 -11.84 7.37 23.63
C VAL A 225 -11.07 7.36 22.31
N ALA A 226 -9.87 6.78 22.29
CA ALA A 226 -9.09 6.57 21.08
C ALA A 226 -9.06 5.09 20.72
N VAL A 227 -9.62 4.75 19.56
CA VAL A 227 -9.64 3.38 19.02
C VAL A 227 -8.50 3.23 18.03
N VAL A 228 -7.54 2.37 18.38
CA VAL A 228 -6.26 2.19 17.68
C VAL A 228 -5.90 0.71 17.61
N GLY A 229 -5.05 0.32 16.67
CA GLY A 229 -4.47 -1.02 16.61
C GLY A 229 -3.66 -1.33 17.88
N ALA A 230 -3.75 -2.57 18.37
CA ALA A 230 -3.09 -2.98 19.61
C ALA A 230 -1.57 -2.71 19.63
N GLY A 231 -0.89 -2.79 18.47
CA GLY A 231 0.54 -2.48 18.34
C GLY A 231 0.92 -1.02 18.62
N HIS A 232 -0.03 -0.09 18.54
CA HIS A 232 0.20 1.34 18.78
C HIS A 232 -0.01 1.75 20.25
N VAL A 233 -0.73 0.94 21.04
CA VAL A 233 -1.06 1.26 22.44
C VAL A 233 0.17 1.52 23.31
N PRO A 234 1.25 0.70 23.28
CA PRO A 234 2.42 0.94 24.11
C PRO A 234 3.13 2.26 23.78
N GLY A 235 3.29 2.57 22.48
CA GLY A 235 3.92 3.81 22.00
C GLY A 235 3.09 5.04 22.35
N LEU A 236 1.79 5.00 22.09
CA LEU A 236 0.85 6.07 22.44
C LEU A 236 0.81 6.34 23.95
N THR A 237 0.76 5.30 24.77
CA THR A 237 0.76 5.44 26.23
C THR A 237 2.01 6.17 26.71
N LYS A 238 3.17 5.83 26.15
CA LYS A 238 4.44 6.49 26.48
C LYS A 238 4.47 7.95 26.04
N ILE A 239 3.97 8.28 24.85
CA ILE A 239 3.98 9.65 24.31
C ILE A 239 2.99 10.55 25.04
N ILE A 240 1.76 10.08 25.24
CA ILE A 240 0.67 10.84 25.88
C ILE A 240 0.98 11.09 27.36
N SER A 241 1.60 10.12 28.04
CA SER A 241 1.98 10.24 29.45
C SER A 241 3.30 11.01 29.67
N GLY A 242 3.99 11.43 28.60
CA GLY A 242 5.24 12.16 28.68
C GLY A 242 5.06 13.67 28.94
N ASP A 243 6.12 14.32 29.44
CA ASP A 243 6.09 15.75 29.82
C ASP A 243 5.99 16.74 28.63
N GLN A 244 6.34 16.32 27.40
CA GLN A 244 6.26 17.16 26.20
C GLN A 244 5.92 16.35 24.94
N PRO A 245 4.64 16.00 24.73
CA PRO A 245 4.22 15.47 23.44
C PRO A 245 4.46 16.52 22.35
N SER A 246 5.20 16.15 21.29
CA SER A 246 5.47 17.03 20.17
C SER A 246 4.14 17.45 19.52
N LYS A 247 3.84 18.75 19.55
CA LYS A 247 2.61 19.30 18.96
C LYS A 247 2.72 19.53 17.46
N ASP A 248 3.94 19.66 16.93
CA ASP A 248 4.16 19.88 15.51
C ASP A 248 4.49 18.57 14.81
N VAL A 249 3.49 18.04 14.11
CA VAL A 249 3.59 16.83 13.29
C VAL A 249 3.60 17.14 11.80
N THR A 250 3.66 18.42 11.40
CA THR A 250 3.58 18.82 9.99
C THR A 250 4.76 18.29 9.17
N ALA A 251 5.93 18.12 9.79
CA ALA A 251 7.09 17.48 9.17
C ALA A 251 6.85 16.01 8.78
N LEU A 252 5.92 15.33 9.47
CA LEU A 252 5.56 13.94 9.21
C LEU A 252 4.63 13.79 8.00
N ASP A 253 3.97 14.87 7.55
CA ASP A 253 3.13 14.89 6.34
C ASP A 253 3.93 15.08 5.05
N VAL A 254 5.17 15.58 5.15
CA VAL A 254 6.01 15.84 3.98
C VAL A 254 6.63 14.55 3.46
N ILE A 255 6.49 14.24 2.18
CA ILE A 255 7.14 13.05 1.60
C ILE A 255 8.59 13.42 1.20
N PRO A 256 9.62 12.68 1.67
CA PRO A 256 11.01 12.91 1.31
C PRO A 256 11.20 12.98 -0.21
N PRO A 257 12.00 13.92 -0.74
CA PRO A 257 12.23 14.01 -2.16
C PRO A 257 12.95 12.77 -2.69
N LYS A 258 12.72 12.43 -3.96
CA LYS A 258 13.51 11.39 -4.65
C LYS A 258 14.98 11.81 -4.71
N SER A 259 15.90 10.91 -4.38
CA SER A 259 17.34 11.16 -4.53
C SER A 259 17.68 11.47 -6.00
N LEU A 260 18.70 12.30 -6.24
CA LEU A 260 19.13 12.63 -7.60
C LEU A 260 19.49 11.37 -8.41
N ILE A 261 20.15 10.41 -7.77
CA ILE A 261 20.48 9.10 -8.36
C ILE A 261 19.20 8.36 -8.79
N SER A 262 18.16 8.31 -7.95
CA SER A 262 16.89 7.66 -8.31
C SER A 262 16.14 8.36 -9.45
N LYS A 263 16.39 9.66 -9.68
CA LYS A 263 15.87 10.39 -10.84
C LYS A 263 16.68 10.10 -12.10
N ALA A 264 17.99 9.87 -11.96
CA ALA A 264 18.91 9.66 -13.09
C ALA A 264 18.93 8.20 -13.58
N ILE A 265 18.84 7.21 -12.69
CA ILE A 265 18.91 5.77 -13.03
C ILE A 265 17.99 5.38 -14.20
N PRO A 266 16.69 5.78 -14.22
CA PRO A 266 15.80 5.41 -15.32
C PRO A 266 16.25 5.93 -16.70
N TRP A 267 17.06 7.00 -16.73
CA TRP A 267 17.60 7.58 -17.96
C TRP A 267 18.90 6.95 -18.43
N LEU A 268 19.57 6.16 -17.57
CA LEU A 268 20.86 5.54 -17.89
C LEU A 268 20.75 4.61 -19.10
N ILE A 269 19.79 3.68 -19.08
CA ILE A 269 19.63 2.71 -20.18
C ILE A 269 19.26 3.40 -21.50
N PRO A 270 18.25 4.29 -21.55
CA PRO A 270 17.97 5.07 -22.76
C PRO A 270 19.17 5.88 -23.28
N ALA A 271 19.90 6.56 -22.39
CA ALA A 271 21.07 7.36 -22.78
C ALA A 271 22.17 6.49 -23.38
N VAL A 272 22.44 5.32 -22.79
CA VAL A 272 23.40 4.35 -23.34
C VAL A 272 22.96 3.85 -24.71
N VAL A 273 21.70 3.43 -24.85
CA VAL A 273 21.19 2.90 -26.13
C VAL A 273 21.25 3.97 -27.23
N VAL A 274 20.77 5.18 -26.95
CA VAL A 274 20.84 6.31 -27.90
C VAL A 274 22.29 6.64 -28.24
N GLY A 275 23.19 6.65 -27.24
CA GLY A 275 24.62 6.86 -27.45
C GLY A 275 25.25 5.81 -28.36
N LEU A 276 24.92 4.53 -28.19
CA LEU A 276 25.40 3.44 -29.05
C LEU A 276 24.91 3.59 -30.50
N PHE A 277 23.65 3.99 -30.71
CA PHE A 277 23.14 4.26 -32.06
C PHE A 277 23.81 5.48 -32.70
N ILE A 278 24.06 6.55 -31.95
CA ILE A 278 24.77 7.74 -32.44
C ILE A 278 26.22 7.37 -32.80
N ALA A 279 26.93 6.66 -31.92
CA ALA A 279 28.30 6.22 -32.19
C ALA A 279 28.35 5.27 -33.38
N GLY A 280 27.47 4.28 -33.43
CA GLY A 280 27.35 3.35 -34.56
C GLY A 280 27.12 4.09 -35.88
N PHE A 281 26.31 5.16 -35.90
CA PHE A 281 26.08 5.96 -37.10
C PHE A 281 27.35 6.60 -37.68
N PHE A 282 28.31 6.99 -36.84
CA PHE A 282 29.55 7.61 -37.30
C PHE A 282 30.69 6.60 -37.53
N PHE A 283 30.70 5.47 -36.81
CA PHE A 283 31.86 4.58 -36.74
C PHE A 283 31.62 3.14 -37.22
N ALA A 284 30.37 2.69 -37.36
CA ALA A 284 30.05 1.32 -37.74
C ALA A 284 29.56 1.19 -39.19
N ASP A 285 29.65 -0.03 -39.71
CA ASP A 285 29.10 -0.37 -41.01
C ASP A 285 27.58 -0.17 -41.05
N PRO A 286 27.02 0.44 -42.11
CA PRO A 286 25.58 0.64 -42.25
C PRO A 286 24.74 -0.63 -42.09
N ALA A 287 25.29 -1.79 -42.47
CA ALA A 287 24.64 -3.09 -42.28
C ALA A 287 24.45 -3.43 -40.79
N LYS A 288 25.48 -3.21 -39.95
CA LYS A 288 25.41 -3.48 -38.51
C LYS A 288 24.42 -2.55 -37.80
N ILE A 289 24.37 -1.29 -38.21
CA ILE A 289 23.38 -0.32 -37.68
C ILE A 289 21.96 -0.80 -37.98
N LYS A 290 21.70 -1.23 -39.23
CA LYS A 290 20.42 -1.76 -39.64
C LYS A 290 20.04 -3.01 -38.83
N ASP A 291 20.98 -3.95 -38.66
CA ASP A 291 20.74 -5.17 -37.90
C ASP A 291 20.44 -4.88 -36.42
N ALA A 292 21.18 -3.96 -35.80
CA ALA A 292 20.93 -3.53 -34.43
C ALA A 292 19.58 -2.80 -34.27
N ALA A 293 19.20 -1.96 -35.23
CA ALA A 293 17.91 -1.29 -35.23
C ALA A 293 16.74 -2.28 -35.39
N LEU A 294 16.89 -3.26 -36.30
CA LEU A 294 15.91 -4.34 -36.47
C LEU A 294 15.83 -5.20 -35.21
N ALA A 295 16.95 -5.59 -34.62
CA ALA A 295 16.98 -6.36 -33.38
C ALA A 295 16.30 -5.59 -32.23
N TRP A 296 16.53 -4.27 -32.12
CA TRP A 296 15.86 -3.43 -31.12
C TRP A 296 14.34 -3.43 -31.27
N VAL A 297 13.86 -3.20 -32.49
CA VAL A 297 12.42 -3.17 -32.79
C VAL A 297 11.79 -4.54 -32.58
N LEU A 298 12.40 -5.60 -33.11
CA LEU A 298 11.85 -6.95 -33.03
C LEU A 298 11.90 -7.51 -31.60
N ALA A 299 13.00 -7.35 -30.87
CA ALA A 299 13.11 -7.87 -29.51
C ALA A 299 12.09 -7.20 -28.58
N ASN A 300 12.02 -5.86 -28.57
CA ASN A 300 11.03 -5.14 -27.76
C ASN A 300 9.60 -5.45 -28.22
N GLY A 301 9.34 -5.35 -29.52
CA GLY A 301 8.01 -5.51 -30.08
C GLY A 301 7.44 -6.91 -29.88
N ILE A 302 8.21 -7.95 -30.21
CA ILE A 302 7.75 -9.35 -30.10
C ILE A 302 7.54 -9.73 -28.64
N LEU A 303 8.50 -9.44 -27.75
CA LEU A 303 8.38 -9.85 -26.35
C LEU A 303 7.28 -9.08 -25.61
N SER A 304 7.10 -7.79 -25.90
CA SER A 304 5.99 -7.01 -25.33
C SER A 304 4.63 -7.49 -25.84
N SER A 305 4.55 -7.87 -27.12
CA SER A 305 3.35 -8.47 -27.73
C SER A 305 3.05 -9.86 -27.16
N ALA A 306 4.08 -10.68 -26.95
CA ALA A 306 3.96 -11.96 -26.27
C ALA A 306 3.43 -11.78 -24.85
N GLY A 307 3.91 -10.77 -24.11
CA GLY A 307 3.35 -10.39 -22.82
C GLY A 307 1.86 -10.03 -22.89
N ALA A 308 1.46 -9.22 -23.88
CA ALA A 308 0.04 -8.90 -24.10
C ALA A 308 -0.80 -10.15 -24.42
N LEU A 309 -0.27 -11.08 -25.22
CA LEU A 309 -0.91 -12.35 -25.56
C LEU A 309 -1.05 -13.27 -24.34
N LEU A 310 -0.01 -13.37 -23.50
CA LEU A 310 -0.05 -14.13 -22.25
C LEU A 310 -1.10 -13.59 -21.29
N ALA A 311 -1.36 -12.27 -21.31
CA ALA A 311 -2.45 -11.65 -20.56
C ALA A 311 -3.83 -11.81 -21.22
N LEU A 312 -3.95 -12.54 -22.34
CA LEU A 312 -5.15 -12.66 -23.18
C LEU A 312 -5.70 -11.29 -23.64
N GLY A 313 -4.78 -10.37 -23.93
CA GLY A 313 -5.10 -9.03 -24.42
C GLY A 313 -5.83 -9.05 -25.78
N HIS A 314 -6.60 -8.00 -26.02
CA HIS A 314 -7.29 -7.78 -27.29
C HIS A 314 -6.27 -7.70 -28.45
N PRO A 315 -6.59 -8.14 -29.68
CA PRO A 315 -5.65 -8.07 -30.80
C PRO A 315 -5.05 -6.67 -31.04
N LEU A 316 -5.87 -5.62 -30.90
CA LEU A 316 -5.38 -4.23 -30.99
C LEU A 316 -4.34 -3.89 -29.91
N THR A 317 -4.48 -4.46 -28.72
CA THR A 317 -3.52 -4.31 -27.62
C THR A 317 -2.19 -4.97 -27.99
N VAL A 318 -2.22 -6.17 -28.56
CA VAL A 318 -1.02 -6.89 -29.00
C VAL A 318 -0.28 -6.08 -30.08
N ILE A 319 -1.00 -5.57 -31.08
CA ILE A 319 -0.43 -4.70 -32.11
C ILE A 319 0.15 -3.42 -31.49
N SER A 320 -0.57 -2.80 -30.57
CA SER A 320 -0.09 -1.59 -29.88
C SER A 320 1.17 -1.87 -29.06
N ALA A 321 1.30 -3.07 -28.45
CA ALA A 321 2.48 -3.47 -27.71
C ALA A 321 3.70 -3.55 -28.64
N PHE A 322 3.54 -4.17 -29.81
CA PHE A 322 4.60 -4.28 -30.81
C PHE A 322 5.15 -2.92 -31.23
N ILE A 323 4.25 -1.97 -31.49
CA ILE A 323 4.59 -0.64 -31.99
C ILE A 323 5.14 0.25 -30.86
N ALA A 324 4.52 0.21 -29.69
CA ALA A 324 4.86 1.10 -28.59
C ALA A 324 6.19 0.69 -27.91
N ALA A 325 6.46 -0.61 -27.76
CA ALA A 325 7.59 -1.09 -26.95
C ALA A 325 8.97 -0.54 -27.39
N PRO A 326 9.37 -0.56 -28.67
CA PRO A 326 10.66 -0.04 -29.09
C PRO A 326 10.85 1.45 -28.83
N ILE A 327 9.77 2.22 -28.88
CA ILE A 327 9.77 3.68 -28.67
C ILE A 327 9.76 4.00 -27.17
N THR A 328 8.87 3.35 -26.43
CA THR A 328 8.68 3.57 -25.00
C THR A 328 9.83 3.03 -24.16
N SER A 329 10.55 2.00 -24.61
CA SER A 329 11.79 1.55 -23.94
C SER A 329 12.90 2.61 -23.91
N LEU A 330 12.84 3.61 -24.80
CA LEU A 330 13.76 4.76 -24.79
C LEU A 330 13.24 5.94 -23.94
N ASN A 331 12.08 5.81 -23.30
CA ASN A 331 11.48 6.85 -22.49
C ASN A 331 11.05 6.30 -21.12
N PRO A 332 11.75 6.64 -20.02
CA PRO A 332 11.41 6.11 -18.70
C PRO A 332 10.09 6.67 -18.12
N THR A 333 9.48 7.66 -18.77
CA THR A 333 8.22 8.29 -18.31
C THR A 333 6.97 7.62 -18.89
N ILE A 334 7.08 6.99 -20.06
CA ILE A 334 5.97 6.32 -20.74
C ILE A 334 6.45 4.93 -21.13
N GLY A 335 5.92 3.91 -20.48
CA GLY A 335 6.27 2.51 -20.74
C GLY A 335 5.27 1.81 -21.64
N ALA A 336 5.71 0.73 -22.30
CA ALA A 336 4.88 -0.08 -23.20
C ALA A 336 3.55 -0.49 -22.54
N GLY A 337 3.59 -0.90 -21.27
CA GLY A 337 2.41 -1.26 -20.49
C GLY A 337 1.37 -0.17 -20.33
N MET A 338 1.78 1.10 -20.21
CA MET A 338 0.83 2.21 -20.10
C MET A 338 0.02 2.35 -21.39
N VAL A 339 0.69 2.23 -22.53
CA VAL A 339 0.05 2.28 -23.84
C VAL A 339 -0.89 1.09 -24.01
N THR A 340 -0.39 -0.13 -23.78
CA THR A 340 -1.19 -1.35 -23.94
C THR A 340 -2.35 -1.41 -22.95
N GLY A 341 -2.16 -0.97 -21.72
CA GLY A 341 -3.23 -0.88 -20.72
C GLY A 341 -4.33 0.10 -21.14
N VAL A 342 -3.97 1.27 -21.67
CA VAL A 342 -4.96 2.23 -22.20
C VAL A 342 -5.69 1.68 -23.41
N VAL A 343 -4.98 1.05 -24.35
CA VAL A 343 -5.59 0.42 -25.53
C VAL A 343 -6.50 -0.74 -25.12
N GLN A 344 -6.08 -1.57 -24.16
CA GLN A 344 -6.88 -2.66 -23.61
C GLN A 344 -8.13 -2.15 -22.92
N ALA A 345 -8.02 -1.10 -22.10
CA ALA A 345 -9.17 -0.50 -21.43
C ALA A 345 -10.17 0.13 -22.42
N TRP A 346 -9.68 0.56 -23.59
CA TRP A 346 -10.52 1.12 -24.65
C TRP A 346 -11.13 0.06 -25.57
N ALA A 347 -10.36 -0.94 -26.00
CA ALA A 347 -10.79 -1.99 -26.92
C ALA A 347 -11.57 -3.11 -26.21
N GLY A 348 -11.18 -3.45 -24.99
CA GLY A 348 -11.83 -4.43 -24.13
C GLY A 348 -12.45 -3.79 -22.89
N LYS A 349 -13.27 -2.74 -23.10
CA LYS A 349 -13.88 -1.95 -22.03
C LYS A 349 -14.41 -2.83 -20.88
N PRO A 350 -13.92 -2.63 -19.65
CA PRO A 350 -14.51 -3.24 -18.47
C PRO A 350 -15.94 -2.74 -18.28
N SER A 351 -16.85 -3.65 -17.95
CA SER A 351 -18.23 -3.32 -17.61
C SER A 351 -18.37 -3.01 -16.12
N VAL A 352 -19.51 -2.45 -15.71
CA VAL A 352 -19.84 -2.24 -14.29
C VAL A 352 -19.82 -3.58 -13.54
N LYS A 353 -20.38 -4.63 -14.18
CA LYS A 353 -20.36 -5.99 -13.64
C LYS A 353 -18.94 -6.52 -13.42
N ASP A 354 -18.00 -6.26 -14.33
CA ASP A 354 -16.60 -6.64 -14.13
C ASP A 354 -16.00 -5.94 -12.90
N ILE A 355 -16.46 -4.75 -12.55
CA ILE A 355 -15.98 -4.03 -11.36
C ILE A 355 -16.65 -4.58 -10.08
N GLU A 356 -17.94 -4.91 -10.15
CA GLU A 356 -18.68 -5.53 -9.04
C GLU A 356 -18.10 -6.93 -8.71
N ASP A 357 -17.89 -7.75 -9.73
CA ASP A 357 -17.39 -9.13 -9.62
C ASP A 357 -15.85 -9.19 -9.45
N MET A 358 -15.14 -8.06 -9.66
CA MET A 358 -13.68 -7.95 -9.57
C MET A 358 -13.15 -8.59 -8.30
N TRP A 359 -13.89 -8.39 -7.23
CA TRP A 359 -13.51 -8.80 -5.90
C TRP A 359 -13.57 -10.30 -5.66
N GLU A 360 -14.56 -10.97 -6.22
CA GLU A 360 -14.68 -12.42 -6.19
C GLU A 360 -13.68 -13.05 -7.17
N ASP A 361 -13.58 -12.49 -8.38
CA ASP A 361 -12.67 -12.99 -9.41
C ASP A 361 -11.20 -12.96 -8.97
N LEU A 362 -10.74 -11.87 -8.33
CA LEU A 362 -9.33 -11.73 -7.92
C LEU A 362 -8.91 -12.68 -6.78
N SER A 363 -9.87 -13.29 -6.08
CA SER A 363 -9.57 -14.27 -5.02
C SER A 363 -9.06 -15.60 -5.58
N HIS A 364 -9.31 -15.86 -6.87
CA HIS A 364 -8.86 -17.05 -7.58
C HIS A 364 -7.87 -16.66 -8.67
N TRP A 365 -6.78 -17.44 -8.81
CA TRP A 365 -5.74 -17.14 -9.80
C TRP A 365 -6.28 -17.06 -11.25
N LYS A 366 -7.28 -17.89 -11.61
CA LYS A 366 -7.92 -17.85 -12.93
C LYS A 366 -8.77 -16.61 -13.15
N GLY A 367 -9.36 -16.05 -12.09
CA GLY A 367 -10.23 -14.88 -12.21
C GLY A 367 -9.47 -13.62 -12.64
N TRP A 368 -8.16 -13.55 -12.35
CA TRP A 368 -7.27 -12.51 -12.88
C TRP A 368 -7.27 -12.41 -14.41
N TRP A 369 -7.40 -13.53 -15.13
CA TRP A 369 -7.48 -13.54 -16.60
C TRP A 369 -8.92 -13.39 -17.12
N ARG A 370 -9.90 -13.81 -16.32
CA ARG A 370 -11.33 -13.76 -16.67
C ARG A 370 -11.89 -12.34 -16.60
N ASN A 371 -11.57 -11.63 -15.53
CA ASN A 371 -12.09 -10.30 -15.28
C ASN A 371 -11.42 -9.25 -16.18
N ARG A 372 -12.23 -8.37 -16.79
CA ARG A 372 -11.70 -7.37 -17.74
C ARG A 372 -10.87 -6.28 -17.08
N VAL A 373 -11.17 -5.93 -15.82
CA VAL A 373 -10.42 -4.92 -15.06
C VAL A 373 -9.01 -5.42 -14.77
N SER A 374 -8.88 -6.63 -14.24
CA SER A 374 -7.58 -7.24 -13.98
C SER A 374 -6.81 -7.52 -15.26
N ARG A 375 -7.50 -7.89 -16.35
CA ARG A 375 -6.85 -8.09 -17.67
C ARG A 375 -6.16 -6.83 -18.19
N VAL A 376 -6.75 -5.65 -18.01
CA VAL A 376 -6.11 -4.36 -18.35
C VAL A 376 -4.77 -4.22 -17.61
N LEU A 377 -4.71 -4.65 -16.36
CA LEU A 377 -3.50 -4.56 -15.53
C LEU A 377 -2.48 -5.66 -15.85
N LEU A 378 -2.92 -6.87 -16.14
CA LEU A 378 -2.06 -7.96 -16.60
C LEU A 378 -1.37 -7.59 -17.92
N VAL A 379 -2.14 -7.04 -18.86
CA VAL A 379 -1.60 -6.50 -20.11
C VAL A 379 -0.55 -5.41 -19.83
N PHE A 380 -0.89 -4.46 -18.96
CA PHE A 380 0.05 -3.41 -18.55
C PHE A 380 1.36 -4.01 -18.01
N LEU A 381 1.27 -4.99 -17.11
CA LEU A 381 2.41 -5.59 -16.44
C LEU A 381 3.25 -6.43 -17.40
N PHE A 382 2.64 -7.40 -18.08
CA PHE A 382 3.35 -8.35 -18.92
C PHE A 382 3.94 -7.70 -20.17
N SER A 383 3.24 -6.72 -20.78
CA SER A 383 3.83 -5.94 -21.88
C SER A 383 5.02 -5.10 -21.42
N SER A 384 4.99 -4.56 -20.19
CA SER A 384 6.13 -3.84 -19.62
C SER A 384 7.32 -4.76 -19.38
N TRP A 385 7.09 -5.95 -18.82
CA TRP A 385 8.14 -6.97 -18.63
C TRP A 385 8.71 -7.44 -19.96
N GLY A 386 7.85 -7.71 -20.95
CA GLY A 386 8.30 -8.06 -22.30
C GLY A 386 9.19 -6.98 -22.93
N SER A 387 8.82 -5.71 -22.78
CA SER A 387 9.63 -4.57 -23.24
C SER A 387 10.98 -4.49 -22.51
N ALA A 388 10.98 -4.67 -21.19
CA ALA A 388 12.21 -4.66 -20.38
C ALA A 388 13.15 -5.79 -20.79
N ILE A 389 12.65 -7.03 -20.91
CA ILE A 389 13.43 -8.19 -21.38
C ILE A 389 13.92 -7.94 -22.80
N GLY A 390 13.08 -7.38 -23.68
CA GLY A 390 13.45 -7.03 -25.05
C GLY A 390 14.60 -6.03 -25.14
N THR A 391 14.64 -5.05 -24.23
CA THR A 391 15.76 -4.11 -24.11
C THR A 391 17.07 -4.83 -23.77
N PHE A 392 17.06 -5.76 -22.81
CA PHE A 392 18.24 -6.54 -22.45
C PHE A 392 18.68 -7.51 -23.56
N VAL A 393 17.72 -8.13 -24.24
CA VAL A 393 17.99 -9.03 -25.38
C VAL A 393 18.62 -8.24 -26.53
N ALA A 394 18.03 -7.11 -26.93
CA ALA A 394 18.54 -6.25 -27.99
C ALA A 394 19.95 -5.74 -27.73
N PHE A 395 20.33 -5.59 -26.45
CA PHE A 395 21.66 -5.14 -26.05
C PHE A 395 22.80 -6.02 -26.61
N LYS A 396 22.52 -7.30 -26.90
CA LYS A 396 23.49 -8.21 -27.53
C LYS A 396 23.94 -7.75 -28.91
N TRP A 397 23.07 -7.08 -29.67
CA TRP A 397 23.40 -6.52 -30.99
C TRP A 397 23.95 -5.10 -30.86
N LEU A 398 23.48 -4.33 -29.87
CA LEU A 398 23.96 -2.96 -29.64
C LEU A 398 25.45 -2.92 -29.26
N LYS A 399 25.94 -3.93 -28.53
CA LYS A 399 27.37 -4.03 -28.18
C LYS A 399 28.27 -4.28 -29.39
N ASP A 400 27.74 -4.81 -30.49
CA ASP A 400 28.50 -5.15 -31.69
C ASP A 400 28.60 -3.95 -32.68
N LEU A 401 28.01 -2.80 -32.31
CA LEU A 401 28.11 -1.52 -33.04
C LEU A 401 29.43 -0.76 -32.80
N ILE A 402 30.23 -1.17 -31.80
CA ILE A 402 31.51 -0.52 -31.46
C ILE A 402 32.64 -1.52 -31.61
#